data_AF-A0A9E5DDK2-F1
#
_entry.id   AF-A0A9E5DDK2-F1
#
_cell.length_a   1.000
_cell.length_b   1.000
_cell.length_c   1.000
_cell.angle_alpha   90.00
_cell.angle_beta   90.00
_cell.angle_gamma   90.00
#
_symmetry.space_group_name_H-M   'P 1'
#
loop_
_entity.id
_entity.type
_entity.pdbx_description
1 polymer ?
#
loop_
_entity_poly.entity_id
_entity_poly.type
_entity_poly.pdbx_seq_one_letter_code
_entity_poly.pdbx_strand_id
1 'polypeptide(L)'
;MPRIYLGKILLCWCDACHTPVLSGVCACGAPTRPVAVTPPGDARPAFPDDIERINRIFSEHFGAPLIPEGHIALLNKVPAEDRMDEIVLGGAVVGAVRYIPDERRYEPLPRPAAANYMRPTKRYVVIDDGAIPSIRDSGASVLAPGLVSIDPAVREGDEVFILTKAGECIGVGRSRVDAEAAGTMERGVIVRTRKNVASVCVPGEATWDDAVRANEPALAEYEARSVRFVREVAEQNPERPTVSYSGGKDSLATLLVVLKALGPVPLLFADTGLEFPETCENVDAVAERYGLPVLRVCDEETFWKKFEESGPPAVDHRWCCKVCKLHPIGRLISENWGECLSFIGQRKYESVKRMQSRRVWRNGNVPQQLSAAPIQQWTAMHVWLYIFREKAPYNTLYERGLDRIGCFMCPSSDLATFAIIEESHPELLEIWRERLTGWQEKQGLPGDWIERGLWRKRGDADEEEDSYN
;
A
#
# COMPACT_ATOMS: atom_id res chain seq x y z
N MET A 1 16.26 -17.02 -3.45
CA MET A 1 15.04 -16.31 -3.89
C MET A 1 14.46 -15.57 -2.69
N PRO A 2 14.20 -14.25 -2.78
CA PRO A 2 13.53 -13.53 -1.69
C PRO A 2 12.19 -14.22 -1.38
N ARG A 3 11.83 -14.29 -0.09
CA ARG A 3 10.54 -14.87 0.30
C ARG A 3 9.43 -13.95 -0.20
N ILE A 4 8.66 -14.44 -1.17
CA ILE A 4 7.53 -13.70 -1.78
C ILE A 4 6.34 -13.62 -0.80
N TYR A 5 6.23 -14.60 0.11
CA TYR A 5 5.20 -14.62 1.15
C TYR A 5 5.75 -14.10 2.48
N LEU A 6 5.06 -13.11 3.06
CA LEU A 6 5.37 -12.56 4.39
C LEU A 6 4.63 -13.27 5.55
N GLY A 7 3.74 -14.19 5.21
CA GLY A 7 2.93 -14.99 6.11
C GLY A 7 1.83 -15.69 5.33
N LYS A 8 0.89 -16.32 6.03
CA LYS A 8 -0.35 -16.80 5.41
C LYS A 8 -1.14 -15.60 4.90
N ILE A 9 -1.59 -15.66 3.63
CA ILE A 9 -2.57 -14.72 3.09
C ILE A 9 -3.93 -15.09 3.72
N LEU A 10 -4.47 -14.17 4.51
CA LEU A 10 -5.71 -14.39 5.28
C LEU A 10 -6.95 -13.86 4.58
N LEU A 11 -6.79 -13.12 3.48
CA LEU A 11 -7.89 -12.50 2.77
C LEU A 11 -8.81 -13.56 2.13
N CYS A 12 -10.02 -13.63 2.67
CA CYS A 12 -11.14 -14.39 2.13
C CYS A 12 -12.27 -13.42 1.75
N TRP A 13 -13.28 -13.94 1.08
CA TRP A 13 -14.47 -13.20 0.66
C TRP A 13 -15.74 -13.93 1.06
N CYS A 14 -16.72 -13.21 1.58
CA CYS A 14 -18.05 -13.73 1.83
C CYS A 14 -18.99 -13.32 0.70
N ASP A 15 -19.42 -14.26 -0.13
CA ASP A 15 -20.33 -13.97 -1.25
C ASP A 15 -21.75 -13.59 -0.79
N ALA A 16 -22.13 -13.91 0.45
CA ALA A 16 -23.43 -13.54 1.01
C ALA A 16 -23.48 -12.11 1.57
N CYS A 17 -22.35 -11.62 2.10
CA CYS A 17 -22.25 -10.25 2.63
C CYS A 17 -21.54 -9.29 1.67
N HIS A 18 -20.93 -9.79 0.60
CA HIS A 18 -20.08 -9.03 -0.32
C HIS A 18 -18.93 -8.27 0.35
N THR A 19 -18.34 -8.87 1.39
CA THR A 19 -17.29 -8.26 2.22
C THR A 19 -16.00 -9.09 2.27
N PRO A 20 -14.84 -8.44 2.48
CA PRO A 20 -13.62 -9.15 2.85
C PRO A 20 -13.76 -9.78 4.24
N VAL A 21 -13.25 -10.98 4.42
CA VAL A 21 -13.26 -11.72 5.70
C VAL A 21 -11.88 -12.31 5.98
N LEU A 22 -11.48 -12.35 7.26
CA LEU A 22 -10.16 -12.75 7.74
C LEU A 22 -10.11 -14.18 8.33
N SER A 23 -11.24 -14.88 8.29
CA SER A 23 -11.45 -16.25 8.73
C SER A 23 -12.11 -17.07 7.60
N GLY A 24 -12.20 -18.40 7.77
CA GLY A 24 -12.88 -19.26 6.81
C GLY A 24 -14.41 -19.19 6.84
N VAL A 25 -14.99 -18.53 7.86
CA VAL A 25 -16.44 -18.42 8.09
C VAL A 25 -16.76 -16.99 8.49
N CYS A 26 -17.71 -16.37 7.79
CA CYS A 26 -18.19 -15.03 8.08
C CYS A 26 -19.03 -15.02 9.37
N ALA A 27 -19.12 -13.88 10.06
CA ALA A 27 -20.01 -13.71 11.21
C ALA A 27 -21.50 -14.00 10.89
N CYS A 28 -21.93 -13.89 9.63
CA CYS A 28 -23.28 -14.28 9.21
C CYS A 28 -23.50 -15.81 9.14
N GLY A 29 -22.45 -16.62 9.36
CA GLY A 29 -22.48 -18.08 9.29
C GLY A 29 -22.16 -18.67 7.91
N ALA A 30 -22.09 -17.84 6.86
CA ALA A 30 -21.74 -18.31 5.52
C ALA A 30 -20.25 -18.71 5.41
N PRO A 31 -19.92 -19.77 4.65
CA PRO A 31 -18.53 -20.08 4.32
C PRO A 31 -17.93 -18.95 3.49
N THR A 32 -16.62 -18.76 3.64
CA THR A 32 -15.87 -17.80 2.82
C THR A 32 -14.88 -18.51 1.92
N ARG A 33 -14.52 -17.88 0.81
CA ARG A 33 -13.53 -18.41 -0.13
C ARG A 33 -12.26 -17.56 -0.13
N PRO A 34 -11.06 -18.15 -0.27
CA PRO A 34 -9.83 -17.39 -0.41
C PRO A 34 -9.86 -16.48 -1.64
N VAL A 35 -9.28 -15.29 -1.52
CA VAL A 35 -9.04 -14.40 -2.67
C VAL A 35 -7.64 -14.64 -3.21
N ALA A 36 -7.53 -14.95 -4.51
CA ALA A 36 -6.27 -15.26 -5.18
C ALA A 36 -5.45 -14.00 -5.51
N VAL A 37 -5.07 -13.23 -4.49
CA VAL A 37 -4.18 -12.06 -4.63
C VAL A 37 -2.72 -12.48 -4.77
N THR A 38 -1.94 -11.66 -5.48
CA THR A 38 -0.50 -11.86 -5.61
C THR A 38 0.19 -11.54 -4.26
N PRO A 39 1.17 -12.34 -3.81
CA PRO A 39 1.86 -12.04 -2.56
C PRO A 39 2.63 -10.71 -2.62
N PRO A 40 2.82 -10.00 -1.49
CA PRO A 40 2.73 -10.51 -0.12
C PRO A 40 1.29 -10.69 0.42
N GLY A 41 0.28 -10.16 -0.26
CA GLY A 41 -1.13 -10.37 0.09
C GLY A 41 -1.60 -9.57 1.31
N ASP A 42 -1.00 -8.41 1.56
CA ASP A 42 -1.32 -7.51 2.67
C ASP A 42 -2.31 -6.42 2.24
N ALA A 43 -3.46 -6.85 1.69
CA ALA A 43 -4.45 -5.96 1.10
C ALA A 43 -5.05 -4.97 2.11
N ARG A 44 -5.37 -3.77 1.62
CA ARG A 44 -5.99 -2.67 2.37
C ARG A 44 -7.29 -2.19 1.70
N PRO A 45 -8.18 -1.48 2.42
CA PRO A 45 -9.22 -0.66 1.83
C PRO A 45 -8.70 0.23 0.70
N ALA A 46 -9.44 0.33 -0.40
CA ALA A 46 -9.34 1.47 -1.31
C ALA A 46 -10.14 2.64 -0.72
N PHE A 47 -9.49 3.78 -0.55
CA PHE A 47 -10.11 5.01 -0.06
C PHE A 47 -10.66 5.85 -1.23
N PRO A 48 -11.44 6.92 -0.96
CA PRO A 48 -12.05 7.73 -2.01
C PRO A 48 -11.10 8.17 -3.13
N ASP A 49 -9.93 8.75 -2.82
CA ASP A 49 -8.99 9.18 -3.87
C ASP A 49 -8.36 8.01 -4.62
N ASP A 50 -8.20 6.83 -3.98
CA ASP A 50 -7.77 5.63 -4.69
C ASP A 50 -8.82 5.23 -5.75
N ILE A 51 -10.10 5.23 -5.35
CA ILE A 51 -11.23 4.87 -6.22
C ILE A 51 -11.36 5.87 -7.36
N GLU A 52 -11.33 7.17 -7.07
CA GLU A 52 -11.41 8.23 -8.07
C GLU A 52 -10.27 8.10 -9.08
N ARG A 53 -9.03 7.92 -8.61
CA ARG A 53 -7.87 7.76 -9.49
C ARG A 53 -7.99 6.52 -10.36
N ILE A 54 -8.35 5.37 -9.80
CA ILE A 54 -8.53 4.13 -10.56
C ILE A 54 -9.62 4.31 -11.62
N ASN A 55 -10.76 4.90 -11.26
CA ASN A 55 -11.84 5.15 -12.19
C ASN A 55 -11.44 6.14 -13.28
N ARG A 56 -10.65 7.17 -12.97
CA ARG A 56 -10.07 8.09 -13.96
C ARG A 56 -9.18 7.34 -14.95
N ILE A 57 -8.20 6.56 -14.45
CA ILE A 57 -7.27 5.78 -15.30
C ILE A 57 -8.04 4.82 -16.23
N PHE A 58 -9.00 4.06 -15.68
CA PHE A 58 -9.79 3.11 -16.48
C PHE A 58 -10.74 3.82 -17.46
N SER A 59 -11.32 4.96 -17.08
CA SER A 59 -12.21 5.74 -17.97
C SER A 59 -11.44 6.39 -19.11
N GLU A 60 -10.27 6.95 -18.85
CA GLU A 60 -9.39 7.51 -19.88
C GLU A 60 -8.95 6.43 -20.87
N HIS A 61 -8.65 5.22 -20.37
CA HIS A 61 -8.10 4.15 -21.21
C HIS A 61 -9.15 3.32 -21.95
N PHE A 62 -10.17 2.85 -21.24
CA PHE A 62 -11.20 1.95 -21.77
C PHE A 62 -12.55 2.62 -21.98
N GLY A 63 -12.69 3.90 -21.61
CA GLY A 63 -13.93 4.66 -21.80
C GLY A 63 -15.04 4.34 -20.80
N ALA A 64 -14.73 3.66 -19.69
CA ALA A 64 -15.66 3.41 -18.59
C ALA A 64 -14.93 3.26 -17.24
N PRO A 65 -15.55 3.67 -16.10
CA PRO A 65 -14.99 3.45 -14.77
C PRO A 65 -15.02 1.96 -14.41
N LEU A 66 -14.13 1.53 -13.51
CA LEU A 66 -14.03 0.14 -13.07
C LEU A 66 -14.79 -0.16 -11.78
N ILE A 67 -14.73 0.76 -10.81
CA ILE A 67 -15.26 0.58 -9.46
C ILE A 67 -16.58 1.34 -9.37
N PRO A 68 -17.74 0.65 -9.39
CA PRO A 68 -19.04 1.30 -9.21
C PRO A 68 -19.24 1.75 -7.76
N GLU A 69 -20.16 2.71 -7.57
CA GLU A 69 -20.60 3.13 -6.23
C GLU A 69 -21.20 1.96 -5.44
N GLY A 70 -21.17 2.07 -4.10
CA GLY A 70 -21.74 1.06 -3.20
C GLY A 70 -20.92 -0.23 -3.05
N HIS A 71 -19.80 -0.38 -3.78
CA HIS A 71 -18.98 -1.58 -3.75
C HIS A 71 -17.71 -1.41 -2.89
N ILE A 72 -17.36 -2.45 -2.13
CA ILE A 72 -16.07 -2.52 -1.45
C ILE A 72 -14.97 -2.87 -2.45
N ALA A 73 -13.99 -1.99 -2.56
CA ALA A 73 -12.75 -2.21 -3.29
C ALA A 73 -11.56 -2.36 -2.33
N LEU A 74 -10.68 -3.32 -2.63
CA LEU A 74 -9.40 -3.48 -1.93
C LEU A 74 -8.24 -3.24 -2.89
N LEU A 75 -7.16 -2.68 -2.35
CA LEU A 75 -5.88 -2.59 -3.04
C LEU A 75 -4.89 -3.56 -2.40
N ASN A 76 -4.25 -4.36 -3.24
CA ASN A 76 -3.16 -5.25 -2.85
C ASN A 76 -1.89 -4.85 -3.58
N LYS A 77 -0.93 -4.28 -2.85
CA LYS A 77 0.36 -3.90 -3.40
C LYS A 77 1.14 -5.15 -3.81
N VAL A 78 1.66 -5.15 -5.03
CA VAL A 78 2.41 -6.27 -5.60
C VAL A 78 3.84 -5.88 -5.99
N PRO A 79 4.79 -6.83 -6.06
CA PRO A 79 6.14 -6.54 -6.52
C PRO A 79 6.13 -5.96 -7.94
N ALA A 80 6.73 -4.77 -8.10
CA ALA A 80 6.94 -4.08 -9.36
C ALA A 80 8.21 -3.22 -9.30
N GLU A 81 8.56 -2.57 -10.41
CA GLU A 81 9.70 -1.63 -10.47
C GLU A 81 9.52 -0.42 -9.55
N ASP A 82 8.30 0.11 -9.50
CA ASP A 82 7.85 1.16 -8.59
C ASP A 82 6.50 0.73 -7.98
N ARG A 83 5.45 1.57 -7.99
CA ARG A 83 4.14 1.19 -7.44
C ARG A 83 3.28 0.39 -8.43
N MET A 84 2.75 -0.74 -7.97
CA MET A 84 1.67 -1.47 -8.64
C MET A 84 0.70 -2.03 -7.61
N ASP A 85 -0.58 -1.76 -7.82
CA ASP A 85 -1.67 -2.19 -6.93
C ASP A 85 -2.66 -3.06 -7.72
N GLU A 86 -2.86 -4.30 -7.28
CA GLU A 86 -3.99 -5.13 -7.70
C GLU A 86 -5.28 -4.61 -7.10
N ILE A 87 -6.35 -4.65 -7.89
CA ILE A 87 -7.68 -4.17 -7.52
C ILE A 87 -8.57 -5.39 -7.30
N VAL A 88 -9.13 -5.51 -6.11
CA VAL A 88 -10.04 -6.61 -5.74
C VAL A 88 -11.46 -6.09 -5.61
N LEU A 89 -12.40 -6.71 -6.34
CA LEU A 89 -13.85 -6.51 -6.25
C LEU A 89 -14.56 -7.86 -6.27
N GLY A 90 -15.62 -8.02 -5.48
CA GLY A 90 -16.43 -9.24 -5.49
C GLY A 90 -15.62 -10.51 -5.22
N GLY A 91 -14.55 -10.40 -4.44
CA GLY A 91 -13.64 -11.51 -4.11
C GLY A 91 -12.76 -11.98 -5.27
N ALA A 92 -12.56 -11.17 -6.32
CA ALA A 92 -11.65 -11.46 -7.43
C ALA A 92 -10.70 -10.28 -7.68
N VAL A 93 -9.48 -10.57 -8.13
CA VAL A 93 -8.63 -9.53 -8.73
C VAL A 93 -9.22 -9.18 -10.09
N VAL A 94 -9.78 -7.98 -10.22
CA VAL A 94 -10.43 -7.50 -11.46
C VAL A 94 -9.47 -6.79 -12.38
N GLY A 95 -8.35 -6.29 -11.84
CA GLY A 95 -7.35 -5.55 -12.59
C GLY A 95 -6.20 -5.14 -11.70
N ALA A 96 -5.34 -4.29 -12.22
CA ALA A 96 -4.32 -3.58 -11.47
C ALA A 96 -4.08 -2.20 -12.10
N VAL A 97 -3.44 -1.31 -11.34
CA VAL A 97 -2.84 -0.09 -11.86
C VAL A 97 -1.35 -0.13 -11.59
N ARG A 98 -0.54 0.22 -12.58
CA ARG A 98 0.92 0.24 -12.49
C ARG A 98 1.44 1.62 -12.82
N TYR A 99 2.27 2.18 -11.96
CA TYR A 99 2.97 3.43 -12.25
C TYR A 99 4.19 3.14 -13.14
N ILE A 100 4.38 3.93 -14.20
CA ILE A 100 5.54 3.90 -15.08
C ILE A 100 6.37 5.14 -14.79
N PRO A 101 7.49 5.01 -14.05
CA PRO A 101 8.31 6.15 -13.62
C PRO A 101 8.74 7.10 -14.74
N ASP A 102 9.31 6.55 -15.82
CA ASP A 102 9.86 7.34 -16.93
C ASP A 102 8.79 8.14 -17.68
N GLU A 103 7.54 7.65 -17.68
CA GLU A 103 6.41 8.30 -18.34
C GLU A 103 5.54 9.12 -17.36
N ARG A 104 5.87 9.09 -16.06
CA ARG A 104 5.13 9.72 -14.96
C ARG A 104 3.60 9.50 -15.04
N ARG A 105 3.18 8.31 -15.44
CA ARG A 105 1.75 7.97 -15.59
C ARG A 105 1.43 6.60 -15.05
N TYR A 106 0.15 6.41 -14.75
CA TYR A 106 -0.39 5.09 -14.44
C TYR A 106 -0.90 4.40 -15.71
N GLU A 107 -0.66 3.10 -15.79
CA GLU A 107 -1.15 2.21 -16.82
C GLU A 107 -2.19 1.25 -16.19
N PRO A 108 -3.41 1.14 -16.75
CA PRO A 108 -4.39 0.18 -16.29
C PRO A 108 -4.11 -1.20 -16.88
N LEU A 109 -4.25 -2.22 -16.04
CA LEU A 109 -3.99 -3.62 -16.36
C LEU A 109 -5.25 -4.43 -16.06
N PRO A 110 -6.23 -4.49 -16.98
CA PRO A 110 -7.48 -5.20 -16.72
C PRO A 110 -7.24 -6.71 -16.57
N ARG A 111 -8.17 -7.39 -15.90
CA ARG A 111 -8.37 -8.85 -15.97
C ARG A 111 -9.77 -9.12 -16.52
N PRO A 112 -10.06 -10.34 -17.01
CA PRO A 112 -11.40 -10.66 -17.52
C PRO A 112 -12.51 -10.38 -16.51
N ALA A 113 -12.24 -10.53 -15.21
CA ALA A 113 -13.19 -10.24 -14.14
C ALA A 113 -13.61 -8.75 -14.06
N ALA A 114 -12.85 -7.81 -14.61
CA ALA A 114 -13.28 -6.40 -14.74
C ALA A 114 -14.59 -6.29 -15.53
N ALA A 115 -14.83 -7.19 -16.49
CA ALA A 115 -16.06 -7.21 -17.25
C ALA A 115 -17.31 -7.52 -16.41
N ASN A 116 -17.20 -7.88 -15.14
CA ASN A 116 -18.37 -7.95 -14.26
C ASN A 116 -18.85 -6.56 -13.80
N TYR A 117 -17.99 -5.54 -13.89
CA TYR A 117 -18.24 -4.19 -13.37
C TYR A 117 -18.21 -3.11 -14.44
N MET A 118 -17.53 -3.36 -15.56
CA MET A 118 -17.41 -2.40 -16.65
C MET A 118 -17.64 -3.02 -18.02
N ARG A 119 -17.97 -2.17 -18.99
CA ARG A 119 -18.00 -2.49 -20.42
C ARG A 119 -17.07 -1.51 -21.13
N PRO A 120 -15.99 -1.97 -21.79
CA PRO A 120 -15.09 -1.07 -22.48
C PRO A 120 -15.82 -0.45 -23.69
N THR A 121 -15.68 0.87 -23.86
CA THR A 121 -16.15 1.59 -25.05
C THR A 121 -14.99 2.02 -25.95
N LYS A 122 -13.75 1.86 -25.48
CA LYS A 122 -12.49 2.11 -26.20
C LYS A 122 -11.51 0.96 -25.95
N ARG A 123 -10.52 0.83 -26.82
CA ARG A 123 -9.38 -0.10 -26.69
C ARG A 123 -9.82 -1.54 -26.42
N TYR A 124 -10.60 -2.08 -27.36
CA TYR A 124 -11.01 -3.48 -27.38
C TYR A 124 -10.85 -4.08 -28.77
N VAL A 125 -10.83 -5.41 -28.84
CA VAL A 125 -10.88 -6.18 -30.08
C VAL A 125 -12.06 -7.14 -30.04
N VAL A 126 -12.67 -7.38 -31.19
CA VAL A 126 -13.69 -8.40 -31.37
C VAL A 126 -13.09 -9.54 -32.17
N ILE A 127 -13.29 -10.77 -31.72
CA ILE A 127 -12.71 -11.96 -32.36
C ILE A 127 -13.78 -12.84 -33.01
N ASP A 128 -13.33 -13.74 -33.88
CA ASP A 128 -14.19 -14.76 -34.47
C ASP A 128 -14.50 -15.89 -33.47
N ASP A 129 -15.68 -16.49 -33.63
CA ASP A 129 -16.20 -17.52 -32.73
C ASP A 129 -15.31 -18.79 -32.73
N GLY A 130 -14.65 -19.09 -33.86
CA GLY A 130 -13.70 -20.20 -33.97
C GLY A 130 -12.42 -20.01 -33.14
N ALA A 131 -12.07 -18.78 -32.79
CA ALA A 131 -10.89 -18.47 -32.00
C ALA A 131 -11.15 -18.48 -30.47
N ILE A 132 -12.42 -18.51 -30.04
CA ILE A 132 -12.81 -18.43 -28.63
C ILE A 132 -12.18 -19.55 -27.77
N PRO A 133 -12.28 -20.85 -28.13
CA PRO A 133 -11.75 -21.92 -27.27
C PRO A 133 -10.23 -21.79 -27.08
N SER A 134 -9.51 -21.47 -28.14
CA SER A 134 -8.05 -21.29 -28.09
C SER A 134 -7.65 -20.15 -27.16
N ILE A 135 -8.34 -19.01 -27.23
CA ILE A 135 -7.99 -17.84 -26.40
C ILE A 135 -8.42 -18.06 -24.95
N ARG A 136 -9.66 -18.50 -24.71
CA ARG A 136 -10.20 -18.67 -23.36
C ARG A 136 -9.54 -19.82 -22.61
N ASP A 137 -9.36 -20.97 -23.26
CA ASP A 137 -9.01 -22.21 -22.58
C ASP A 137 -7.49 -22.45 -22.60
N SER A 138 -6.78 -22.00 -23.65
CA SER A 138 -5.32 -22.18 -23.76
C SER A 138 -4.50 -20.89 -23.58
N GLY A 139 -5.17 -19.73 -23.50
CA GLY A 139 -4.51 -18.43 -23.40
C GLY A 139 -3.74 -18.04 -24.66
N ALA A 140 -4.18 -18.51 -25.83
CA ALA A 140 -3.57 -18.20 -27.11
C ALA A 140 -3.66 -16.70 -27.42
N SER A 141 -2.66 -16.17 -28.14
CA SER A 141 -2.70 -14.81 -28.67
C SER A 141 -3.77 -14.66 -29.74
N VAL A 142 -4.32 -13.45 -29.90
CA VAL A 142 -5.20 -13.11 -31.02
C VAL A 142 -4.33 -12.94 -32.27
N LEU A 143 -4.52 -13.79 -33.26
CA LEU A 143 -3.86 -13.71 -34.56
C LEU A 143 -4.75 -12.96 -35.56
N ALA A 144 -4.14 -12.39 -36.60
CA ALA A 144 -4.86 -11.63 -37.62
C ALA A 144 -6.06 -12.38 -38.24
N PRO A 145 -5.98 -13.69 -38.58
CA PRO A 145 -7.14 -14.42 -39.11
C PRO A 145 -8.31 -14.59 -38.13
N GLY A 146 -8.06 -14.45 -36.81
CA GLY A 146 -9.08 -14.57 -35.77
C GLY A 146 -9.66 -13.23 -35.33
N LEU A 147 -9.22 -12.12 -35.91
CA LEU A 147 -9.71 -10.78 -35.63
C LEU A 147 -10.93 -10.47 -36.51
N VAL A 148 -12.03 -10.02 -35.90
CA VAL A 148 -13.23 -9.53 -36.60
C VAL A 148 -13.20 -8.02 -36.72
N SER A 149 -12.91 -7.32 -35.63
CA SER A 149 -12.74 -5.87 -35.62
C SER A 149 -11.82 -5.43 -34.48
N ILE A 150 -11.23 -4.26 -34.65
CA ILE A 150 -10.37 -3.61 -33.66
C ILE A 150 -10.87 -2.17 -33.46
N ASP A 151 -10.96 -1.73 -32.21
CA ASP A 151 -11.35 -0.36 -31.90
C ASP A 151 -10.32 0.64 -32.47
N PRO A 152 -10.75 1.71 -33.19
CA PRO A 152 -9.84 2.66 -33.82
C PRO A 152 -8.90 3.41 -32.86
N ALA A 153 -9.23 3.46 -31.56
CA ALA A 153 -8.37 4.09 -30.55
C ALA A 153 -7.20 3.20 -30.10
N VAL A 154 -7.16 1.92 -30.50
CA VAL A 154 -6.06 1.00 -30.15
C VAL A 154 -4.76 1.47 -30.81
N ARG A 155 -3.72 1.58 -29.98
CA ARG A 155 -2.33 1.77 -30.39
C ARG A 155 -1.46 0.58 -29.97
N GLU A 156 -0.33 0.40 -30.62
CA GLU A 156 0.68 -0.58 -30.21
C GLU A 156 1.07 -0.34 -28.74
N GLY A 157 1.10 -1.40 -27.95
CA GLY A 157 1.41 -1.33 -26.53
C GLY A 157 0.21 -1.11 -25.62
N ASP A 158 -0.95 -0.72 -26.15
CA ASP A 158 -2.17 -0.56 -25.35
C ASP A 158 -2.62 -1.89 -24.73
N GLU A 159 -3.09 -1.82 -23.49
CA GLU A 159 -3.90 -2.88 -22.91
C GLU A 159 -5.31 -2.84 -23.51
N VAL A 160 -5.83 -4.01 -23.89
CA VAL A 160 -7.11 -4.16 -24.58
C VAL A 160 -7.96 -5.29 -24.00
N PHE A 161 -9.28 -5.13 -24.10
CA PHE A 161 -10.24 -6.21 -23.88
C PHE A 161 -10.44 -7.04 -25.15
N ILE A 162 -10.59 -8.35 -24.99
CA ILE A 162 -10.88 -9.29 -26.08
C ILE A 162 -12.33 -9.75 -25.93
N LEU A 163 -13.17 -9.35 -26.88
CA LEU A 163 -14.62 -9.55 -26.85
C LEU A 163 -15.08 -10.53 -27.93
N THR A 164 -16.19 -11.22 -27.67
CA THR A 164 -16.95 -11.93 -28.70
C THR A 164 -17.82 -10.96 -29.49
N LYS A 165 -18.42 -11.43 -30.60
CA LYS A 165 -19.42 -10.64 -31.36
C LYS A 165 -20.64 -10.24 -30.52
N ALA A 166 -20.94 -11.02 -29.46
CA ALA A 166 -22.00 -10.72 -28.51
C ALA A 166 -21.58 -9.71 -27.41
N GLY A 167 -20.33 -9.25 -27.42
CA GLY A 167 -19.78 -8.31 -26.42
C GLY A 167 -19.34 -8.98 -25.12
N GLU A 168 -19.26 -10.31 -25.06
CA GLU A 168 -18.74 -11.03 -23.89
C GLU A 168 -17.22 -10.92 -23.83
N CYS A 169 -16.67 -10.56 -22.67
CA CYS A 169 -15.23 -10.55 -22.46
C CYS A 169 -14.70 -11.95 -22.19
N ILE A 170 -13.85 -12.45 -23.08
CA ILE A 170 -13.22 -13.78 -22.96
C ILE A 170 -11.75 -13.69 -22.55
N GLY A 171 -11.16 -12.50 -22.60
CA GLY A 171 -9.74 -12.31 -22.37
C GLY A 171 -9.34 -10.84 -22.36
N VAL A 172 -8.08 -10.62 -22.01
CA VAL A 172 -7.42 -9.31 -22.03
C VAL A 172 -6.00 -9.52 -22.53
N GLY A 173 -5.38 -8.48 -23.07
CA GLY A 173 -4.00 -8.57 -23.53
C GLY A 173 -3.42 -7.23 -23.95
N ARG A 174 -2.19 -7.28 -24.44
CA ARG A 174 -1.49 -6.11 -24.96
C ARG A 174 -1.48 -6.13 -26.48
N SER A 175 -1.90 -5.03 -27.11
CA SER A 175 -1.82 -4.88 -28.56
C SER A 175 -0.37 -4.85 -29.01
N ARG A 176 -0.07 -5.53 -30.13
CA ARG A 176 1.24 -5.53 -30.79
C ARG A 176 1.30 -4.63 -32.00
N VAL A 177 0.17 -4.03 -32.37
CA VAL A 177 0.02 -3.20 -33.56
C VAL A 177 -1.04 -2.13 -33.32
N ASP A 178 -1.00 -1.07 -34.10
CA ASP A 178 -2.09 -0.10 -34.17
C ASP A 178 -3.32 -0.66 -34.90
N ALA A 179 -4.49 -0.07 -34.67
CA ALA A 179 -5.73 -0.46 -35.33
C ALA A 179 -5.66 -0.43 -36.88
N GLU A 180 -5.00 0.59 -37.43
CA GLU A 180 -4.82 0.74 -38.89
C GLU A 180 -4.00 -0.41 -39.47
N ALA A 181 -2.87 -0.72 -38.84
CA ALA A 181 -2.00 -1.83 -39.27
C ALA A 181 -2.74 -3.17 -39.18
N ALA A 182 -3.44 -3.43 -38.06
CA ALA A 182 -4.20 -4.66 -37.84
C ALA A 182 -5.22 -4.95 -38.95
N GLY A 183 -5.90 -3.92 -39.47
CA GLY A 183 -6.90 -4.06 -40.53
C GLY A 183 -6.37 -4.55 -41.87
N THR A 184 -5.05 -4.47 -42.10
CA THR A 184 -4.40 -4.91 -43.35
C THR A 184 -3.62 -6.22 -43.21
N MET A 185 -3.53 -6.76 -42.00
CA MET A 185 -2.74 -7.96 -41.72
C MET A 185 -3.47 -9.24 -42.10
N GLU A 186 -2.83 -10.08 -42.91
CA GLU A 186 -3.32 -11.44 -43.19
C GLU A 186 -2.77 -12.48 -42.19
N ARG A 187 -1.63 -12.18 -41.56
CA ARG A 187 -0.93 -13.06 -40.61
C ARG A 187 -0.19 -12.26 -39.54
N GLY A 188 0.07 -12.89 -38.40
CA GLY A 188 0.80 -12.29 -37.28
C GLY A 188 -0.05 -12.14 -36.02
N VAL A 189 0.59 -11.72 -34.93
CA VAL A 189 -0.07 -11.50 -33.63
C VAL A 189 -0.60 -10.09 -33.55
N ILE A 190 -1.91 -9.94 -33.35
CA ILE A 190 -2.55 -8.63 -33.10
C ILE A 190 -2.51 -8.30 -31.62
N VAL A 191 -2.99 -9.23 -30.78
CA VAL A 191 -3.01 -9.05 -29.32
C VAL A 191 -2.27 -10.21 -28.67
N ARG A 192 -1.29 -9.89 -27.84
CA ARG A 192 -0.67 -10.87 -26.95
C ARG A 192 -1.54 -11.02 -25.71
N THR A 193 -2.30 -12.10 -25.66
CA THR A 193 -3.17 -12.44 -24.53
C THR A 193 -2.37 -12.59 -23.24
N ARG A 194 -2.92 -12.08 -22.14
CA ARG A 194 -2.36 -12.29 -20.80
C ARG A 194 -2.99 -13.53 -20.19
N LYS A 195 -2.15 -14.45 -19.73
CA LYS A 195 -2.62 -15.57 -18.90
C LYS A 195 -3.06 -15.02 -17.55
N ASN A 196 -4.33 -15.20 -17.23
CA ASN A 196 -4.91 -14.80 -15.96
C ASN A 196 -5.36 -16.05 -15.20
N VAL A 197 -5.18 -16.05 -13.89
CA VAL A 197 -5.76 -17.07 -13.03
C VAL A 197 -7.25 -16.80 -12.93
N ALA A 198 -8.07 -17.78 -13.32
CA ALA A 198 -9.52 -17.69 -13.17
C ALA A 198 -9.85 -17.39 -11.70
N SER A 199 -10.65 -16.35 -11.48
CA SER A 199 -11.08 -15.91 -10.15
C SER A 199 -12.59 -15.81 -10.14
N VAL A 200 -13.23 -16.39 -9.12
CA VAL A 200 -14.67 -16.26 -8.93
C VAL A 200 -14.96 -14.84 -8.48
N CYS A 201 -15.78 -14.13 -9.26
CA CYS A 201 -16.20 -12.77 -8.97
C CYS A 201 -17.71 -12.78 -8.74
N VAL A 202 -18.14 -12.34 -7.56
CA VAL A 202 -19.56 -12.20 -7.22
C VAL A 202 -19.81 -10.74 -6.86
N PRO A 203 -20.31 -9.93 -7.82
CA PRO A 203 -20.69 -8.54 -7.57
C PRO A 203 -21.76 -8.41 -6.49
N GLY A 204 -21.71 -7.28 -5.79
CA GLY A 204 -22.69 -6.91 -4.77
C GLY A 204 -22.19 -5.74 -3.93
N GLU A 205 -23.15 -4.99 -3.43
CA GLU A 205 -22.91 -3.79 -2.63
C GLU A 205 -22.67 -4.15 -1.16
N ALA A 206 -21.77 -3.41 -0.52
CA ALA A 206 -21.48 -3.54 0.90
C ALA A 206 -20.76 -2.28 1.41
N THR A 207 -20.82 -2.07 2.72
CA THR A 207 -20.13 -0.98 3.41
C THR A 207 -18.96 -1.49 4.26
N TRP A 208 -18.04 -0.59 4.65
CA TRP A 208 -17.01 -0.95 5.62
C TRP A 208 -17.59 -1.36 6.98
N ASP A 209 -18.77 -0.87 7.36
CA ASP A 209 -19.49 -1.35 8.54
C ASP A 209 -19.98 -2.80 8.38
N ASP A 210 -20.42 -3.20 7.18
CA ASP A 210 -20.71 -4.62 6.88
C ASP A 210 -19.45 -5.47 7.01
N ALA A 211 -18.31 -4.99 6.52
CA ALA A 211 -17.04 -5.70 6.63
C ALA A 211 -16.59 -5.84 8.09
N VAL A 212 -16.77 -4.80 8.92
CA VAL A 212 -16.51 -4.89 10.36
C VAL A 212 -17.41 -5.95 11.00
N ARG A 213 -18.73 -5.91 10.76
CA ARG A 213 -19.67 -6.91 11.28
C ARG A 213 -19.30 -8.33 10.85
N ALA A 214 -18.95 -8.52 9.58
CA ALA A 214 -18.56 -9.80 9.01
C ALA A 214 -17.32 -10.41 9.68
N ASN A 215 -16.46 -9.57 10.26
CA ASN A 215 -15.19 -9.95 10.89
C ASN A 215 -15.20 -9.90 12.42
N GLU A 216 -16.31 -9.58 13.08
CA GLU A 216 -16.34 -9.36 14.53
C GLU A 216 -15.69 -10.50 15.35
N PRO A 217 -15.96 -11.80 15.09
CA PRO A 217 -15.30 -12.88 15.82
C PRO A 217 -13.78 -12.89 15.63
N ALA A 218 -13.30 -12.65 14.41
CA ALA A 218 -11.87 -12.61 14.10
C ALA A 218 -11.20 -11.40 14.76
N LEU A 219 -11.83 -10.22 14.71
CA LEU A 219 -11.32 -9.01 15.36
C LEU A 219 -11.21 -9.19 16.88
N ALA A 220 -12.25 -9.75 17.51
CA ALA A 220 -12.25 -10.04 18.95
C ALA A 220 -11.13 -11.01 19.35
N GLU A 221 -10.87 -12.06 18.55
CA GLU A 221 -9.79 -13.01 18.82
C GLU A 221 -8.40 -12.34 18.73
N TYR A 222 -8.15 -11.58 17.66
CA TYR A 222 -6.87 -10.89 17.45
C TYR A 222 -6.62 -9.81 18.51
N GLU A 223 -7.64 -9.03 18.85
CA GLU A 223 -7.62 -8.06 19.94
C GLU A 223 -7.28 -8.72 21.28
N ALA A 224 -8.01 -9.78 21.65
CA ALA A 224 -7.79 -10.47 22.93
C ALA A 224 -6.37 -11.01 23.06
N ARG A 225 -5.79 -11.54 21.97
CA ARG A 225 -4.40 -12.00 21.94
C ARG A 225 -3.40 -10.85 22.07
N SER A 226 -3.64 -9.72 21.41
CA SER A 226 -2.76 -8.56 21.49
C SER A 226 -2.84 -7.86 22.86
N VAL A 227 -4.04 -7.74 23.45
CA VAL A 227 -4.25 -7.21 24.81
C VAL A 227 -3.56 -8.09 25.85
N ARG A 228 -3.72 -9.41 25.76
CA ARG A 228 -3.04 -10.37 26.65
C ARG A 228 -1.52 -10.22 26.56
N PHE A 229 -0.98 -10.17 25.35
CA PHE A 229 0.46 -9.98 25.14
C PHE A 229 0.97 -8.67 25.77
N VAL A 230 0.24 -7.56 25.61
CA VAL A 230 0.64 -6.29 26.23
C VAL A 230 0.72 -6.41 27.75
N ARG A 231 -0.28 -7.05 28.38
CA ARG A 231 -0.27 -7.28 29.84
C ARG A 231 0.90 -8.14 30.29
N GLU A 232 1.10 -9.29 29.63
CA GLU A 232 2.20 -10.21 29.96
C GLU A 232 3.58 -9.55 29.83
N VAL A 233 3.80 -8.77 28.77
CA VAL A 233 5.07 -8.05 28.58
C VAL A 233 5.23 -6.94 29.62
N ALA A 234 4.18 -6.18 29.93
CA ALA A 234 4.26 -5.12 30.95
C ALA A 234 4.47 -5.68 32.37
N GLU A 235 3.89 -6.84 32.70
CA GLU A 235 4.10 -7.51 33.99
C GLU A 235 5.53 -8.03 34.17
N GLN A 236 6.19 -8.41 33.07
CA GLN A 236 7.55 -8.95 33.08
C GLN A 236 8.65 -7.88 33.06
N ASN A 237 8.31 -6.62 32.79
CA ASN A 237 9.26 -5.54 32.57
C ASN A 237 8.86 -4.33 33.42
N PRO A 238 9.62 -3.99 34.48
CA PRO A 238 9.27 -2.93 35.42
C PRO A 238 9.42 -1.51 34.85
N GLU A 239 10.01 -1.37 33.66
CA GLU A 239 10.21 -0.10 32.98
C GLU A 239 8.89 0.59 32.62
N ARG A 240 8.93 1.93 32.49
CA ARG A 240 7.74 2.72 32.15
C ARG A 240 7.14 2.26 30.80
N PRO A 241 5.86 1.84 30.74
CA PRO A 241 5.22 1.53 29.47
C PRO A 241 4.90 2.82 28.68
N THR A 242 5.20 2.81 27.39
CA THR A 242 4.95 3.90 26.43
C THR A 242 4.47 3.34 25.10
N VAL A 243 3.99 4.21 24.21
CA VAL A 243 3.68 3.85 22.82
C VAL A 243 4.47 4.76 21.89
N SER A 244 5.28 4.17 20.99
CA SER A 244 5.86 4.91 19.87
C SER A 244 4.76 5.17 18.83
N TYR A 245 4.28 6.41 18.80
CA TYR A 245 3.16 6.83 17.96
C TYR A 245 3.66 7.70 16.81
N SER A 246 3.36 7.32 15.57
CA SER A 246 3.89 8.01 14.38
C SER A 246 2.81 8.71 13.55
N GLY A 247 1.56 8.76 14.04
CA GLY A 247 0.41 9.20 13.24
C GLY A 247 -0.04 8.22 12.15
N GLY A 248 0.56 7.03 12.08
CA GLY A 248 0.21 5.98 11.12
C GLY A 248 -0.83 4.99 11.68
N LYS A 249 -1.55 4.31 10.79
CA LYS A 249 -2.60 3.32 11.13
C LYS A 249 -2.12 2.23 12.10
N ASP A 250 -0.90 1.73 11.91
CA ASP A 250 -0.39 0.61 12.70
C ASP A 250 -0.06 1.07 14.13
N SER A 251 0.49 2.28 14.27
CA SER A 251 0.71 2.88 15.58
C SER A 251 -0.60 3.21 16.32
N LEU A 252 -1.66 3.58 15.58
CA LEU A 252 -3.00 3.79 16.14
C LEU A 252 -3.63 2.48 16.62
N ALA A 253 -3.56 1.41 15.84
CA ALA A 253 -4.05 0.10 16.30
C ALA A 253 -3.27 -0.39 17.53
N THR A 254 -1.95 -0.25 17.56
CA THR A 254 -1.14 -0.57 18.74
C THR A 254 -1.56 0.26 19.95
N LEU A 255 -1.76 1.58 19.79
CA LEU A 255 -2.22 2.45 20.87
C LEU A 255 -3.55 1.96 21.46
N LEU A 256 -4.54 1.72 20.62
CA LEU A 256 -5.87 1.27 21.03
C LEU A 256 -5.81 -0.05 21.82
N VAL A 257 -4.98 -1.01 21.38
CA VAL A 257 -4.74 -2.26 22.12
C VAL A 257 -4.11 -1.98 23.48
N VAL A 258 -3.11 -1.10 23.54
CA VAL A 258 -2.40 -0.75 24.78
C VAL A 258 -3.33 -0.04 25.77
N LEU A 259 -4.20 0.87 25.30
CA LEU A 259 -5.20 1.55 26.13
C LEU A 259 -6.16 0.54 26.78
N LYS A 260 -6.61 -0.48 26.05
CA LYS A 260 -7.48 -1.54 26.60
C LYS A 260 -6.74 -2.47 27.56
N ALA A 261 -5.42 -2.61 27.40
CA ALA A 261 -4.60 -3.48 28.23
C ALA A 261 -4.17 -2.82 29.54
N LEU A 262 -3.68 -1.58 29.48
CA LEU A 262 -2.98 -0.87 30.56
C LEU A 262 -3.59 0.48 30.93
N GLY A 263 -4.53 1.01 30.15
CA GLY A 263 -5.01 2.38 30.27
C GLY A 263 -4.07 3.42 29.63
N PRO A 264 -4.25 4.72 29.95
CA PRO A 264 -3.44 5.81 29.41
C PRO A 264 -1.94 5.65 29.67
N VAL A 265 -1.13 5.71 28.62
CA VAL A 265 0.35 5.70 28.68
C VAL A 265 0.94 6.85 27.84
N PRO A 266 2.16 7.31 28.13
CA PRO A 266 2.79 8.35 27.33
C PRO A 266 3.04 7.94 25.88
N LEU A 267 2.77 8.86 24.97
CA LEU A 267 3.14 8.73 23.56
C LEU A 267 4.56 9.27 23.35
N LEU A 268 5.37 8.51 22.63
CA LEU A 268 6.66 8.95 22.11
C LEU A 268 6.48 9.29 20.63
N PHE A 269 6.65 10.56 20.28
CA PHE A 269 6.57 11.05 18.90
C PHE A 269 7.88 11.72 18.48
N ALA A 270 8.48 11.19 17.42
CA ALA A 270 9.65 11.77 16.77
C ALA A 270 9.18 12.66 15.62
N ASP A 271 9.02 13.94 15.90
CA ASP A 271 8.75 14.97 14.91
C ASP A 271 10.07 15.31 14.21
N THR A 272 10.21 14.92 12.95
CA THR A 272 11.45 15.17 12.21
C THR A 272 11.56 16.58 11.66
N GLY A 273 10.50 17.40 11.80
CA GLY A 273 10.33 18.63 11.03
C GLY A 273 10.05 18.38 9.54
N LEU A 274 9.92 17.11 9.15
CA LEU A 274 9.66 16.68 7.77
C LEU A 274 8.40 15.80 7.66
N GLU A 275 7.61 15.76 8.74
CA GLU A 275 6.32 15.11 8.72
C GLU A 275 5.29 16.00 8.01
N PHE A 276 4.22 15.40 7.51
CA PHE A 276 3.09 16.18 6.98
C PHE A 276 2.36 16.94 8.10
N PRO A 277 1.81 18.14 7.84
CA PRO A 277 0.95 18.84 8.79
C PRO A 277 -0.16 17.95 9.37
N GLU A 278 -0.83 17.17 8.52
CA GLU A 278 -1.89 16.24 8.90
C GLU A 278 -1.41 15.13 9.84
N THR A 279 -0.12 14.76 9.76
CA THR A 279 0.49 13.81 10.70
C THR A 279 0.59 14.41 12.09
N CYS A 280 1.06 15.65 12.20
CA CYS A 280 1.14 16.35 13.48
C CYS A 280 -0.26 16.60 14.05
N GLU A 281 -1.22 17.05 13.23
CA GLU A 281 -2.62 17.23 13.60
C GLU A 281 -3.25 15.91 14.09
N ASN A 282 -2.98 14.78 13.42
CA ASN A 282 -3.47 13.48 13.86
C ASN A 282 -2.90 13.08 15.22
N VAL A 283 -1.60 13.32 15.47
CA VAL A 283 -0.96 13.04 16.75
C VAL A 283 -1.64 13.83 17.87
N ASP A 284 -1.87 15.12 17.65
CA ASP A 284 -2.50 15.99 18.63
C ASP A 284 -3.97 15.61 18.87
N ALA A 285 -4.75 15.35 17.81
CA ALA A 285 -6.15 14.93 17.91
C ALA A 285 -6.31 13.57 18.63
N VAL A 286 -5.41 12.62 18.39
CA VAL A 286 -5.40 11.32 19.07
C VAL A 286 -5.02 11.47 20.54
N ALA A 287 -4.00 12.27 20.84
CA ALA A 287 -3.59 12.54 22.21
C ALA A 287 -4.71 13.21 23.02
N GLU A 288 -5.39 14.20 22.43
CA GLU A 288 -6.54 14.86 23.05
C GLU A 288 -7.70 13.90 23.28
N ARG A 289 -8.11 13.15 22.25
CA ARG A 289 -9.25 12.21 22.33
C ARG A 289 -9.09 11.16 23.43
N TYR A 290 -7.87 10.71 23.69
CA TYR A 290 -7.60 9.65 24.67
C TYR A 290 -6.93 10.16 25.95
N GLY A 291 -6.74 11.49 26.11
CA GLY A 291 -6.16 12.10 27.30
C GLY A 291 -4.71 11.68 27.58
N LEU A 292 -3.87 11.63 26.54
CA LEU A 292 -2.53 11.06 26.61
C LEU A 292 -1.44 12.14 26.64
N PRO A 293 -0.43 12.02 27.52
CA PRO A 293 0.73 12.89 27.46
C PRO A 293 1.60 12.55 26.25
N VAL A 294 2.02 13.56 25.49
CA VAL A 294 2.90 13.40 24.33
C VAL A 294 4.28 13.92 24.67
N LEU A 295 5.27 13.03 24.64
CA LEU A 295 6.68 13.39 24.64
C LEU A 295 7.11 13.51 23.18
N ARG A 296 7.17 14.76 22.71
CA ARG A 296 7.56 15.12 21.34
C ARG A 296 9.00 15.56 21.33
N VAL A 297 9.78 15.02 20.39
CA VAL A 297 11.12 15.53 20.06
C VAL A 297 11.11 16.07 18.64
N CYS A 298 11.58 17.31 18.48
CA CYS A 298 11.65 18.01 17.20
C CYS A 298 13.09 18.46 16.93
N ASP A 299 13.62 18.15 15.75
CA ASP A 299 15.01 18.47 15.39
C ASP A 299 15.20 18.69 13.87
N GLU A 300 14.43 19.63 13.30
CA GLU A 300 14.49 19.97 11.87
C GLU A 300 15.86 20.56 11.46
N GLU A 301 16.43 21.42 12.29
CA GLU A 301 17.72 22.09 12.01
C GLU A 301 18.83 21.05 11.82
N THR A 302 18.85 20.01 12.65
CA THR A 302 19.84 18.92 12.53
C THR A 302 19.68 18.17 11.21
N PHE A 303 18.46 18.00 10.69
CA PHE A 303 18.28 17.38 9.39
C PHE A 303 18.95 18.21 8.29
N TRP A 304 18.64 19.50 8.20
CA TRP A 304 19.16 20.35 7.13
C TRP A 304 20.67 20.54 7.22
N LYS A 305 21.21 20.70 8.43
CA LYS A 305 22.67 20.71 8.64
C LYS A 305 23.32 19.42 8.16
N LYS A 306 22.72 18.27 8.47
CA LYS A 306 23.27 16.97 8.05
C LYS A 306 23.14 16.72 6.56
N PHE A 307 22.08 17.25 5.92
CA PHE A 307 21.90 17.27 4.47
C PHE A 307 23.05 18.03 3.79
N GLU A 308 23.45 19.20 4.29
CA GLU A 308 24.55 19.98 3.71
C GLU A 308 25.90 19.24 3.77
N GLU A 309 26.11 18.44 4.82
CA GLU A 309 27.33 17.64 5.01
C GLU A 309 27.31 16.34 4.18
N SER A 310 26.17 15.64 4.15
CA SER A 310 26.09 14.23 3.73
C SER A 310 25.28 14.01 2.45
N GLY A 311 24.60 15.05 1.96
CA GLY A 311 23.66 14.97 0.86
C GLY A 311 22.28 14.43 1.26
N PRO A 312 21.39 14.20 0.28
CA PRO A 312 20.07 13.63 0.54
C PRO A 312 20.16 12.26 1.22
N PRO A 313 19.20 11.92 2.11
CA PRO A 313 19.08 10.55 2.58
C PRO A 313 18.71 9.64 1.41
N ALA A 314 19.21 8.41 1.44
CA ALA A 314 18.97 7.39 0.41
C ALA A 314 18.45 6.10 1.05
N VAL A 315 17.88 5.19 0.24
CA VAL A 315 17.37 3.89 0.70
C VAL A 315 18.48 3.06 1.34
N ASP A 316 19.67 3.09 0.75
CA ASP A 316 20.91 2.45 1.19
C ASP A 316 21.70 3.28 2.21
N HIS A 317 21.29 4.52 2.47
CA HIS A 317 22.02 5.42 3.37
C HIS A 317 21.05 6.30 4.19
N ARG A 318 20.25 5.64 5.05
CA ARG A 318 19.17 6.24 5.85
C ARG A 318 19.66 6.95 7.11
N TRP A 319 20.63 7.85 6.98
CA TRP A 319 21.17 8.63 8.10
C TRP A 319 20.06 9.42 8.83
N CYS A 320 19.03 9.86 8.11
CA CYS A 320 17.91 10.62 8.67
C CYS A 320 17.14 9.85 9.76
N CYS A 321 17.03 8.52 9.66
CA CYS A 321 16.35 7.73 10.69
C CYS A 321 17.16 7.69 11.99
N LYS A 322 18.48 7.50 11.89
CA LYS A 322 19.37 7.48 13.06
C LYS A 322 19.41 8.85 13.74
N VAL A 323 19.66 9.89 12.95
CA VAL A 323 19.90 11.26 13.43
C VAL A 323 18.61 11.95 13.90
N CYS A 324 17.52 11.84 13.13
CA CYS A 324 16.31 12.62 13.37
C CYS A 324 15.22 11.85 14.14
N LYS A 325 15.29 10.50 14.20
CA LYS A 325 14.28 9.70 14.92
C LYS A 325 14.85 8.98 16.14
N LEU A 326 15.91 8.20 15.96
CA LEU A 326 16.35 7.27 16.99
C LEU A 326 17.15 7.91 18.11
N HIS A 327 18.23 8.65 17.79
CA HIS A 327 19.02 9.32 18.82
C HIS A 327 18.20 10.33 19.64
N PRO A 328 17.32 11.16 19.03
CA PRO A 328 16.51 12.10 19.79
C PRO A 328 15.53 11.40 20.75
N ILE A 329 14.90 10.30 20.31
CA ILE A 329 14.05 9.48 21.18
C ILE A 329 14.85 8.82 22.30
N GLY A 330 16.05 8.29 22.02
CA GLY A 330 16.91 7.70 23.03
C GLY A 330 17.31 8.69 24.13
N ARG A 331 17.64 9.94 23.76
CA ARG A 331 17.89 11.02 24.72
C ARG A 331 16.65 11.32 25.57
N LEU A 332 15.51 11.48 24.91
CA LEU A 332 14.23 11.76 25.57
C LEU A 332 13.86 10.68 26.61
N ILE A 333 14.03 9.40 26.26
CA ILE A 333 13.81 8.27 27.17
C ILE A 333 14.80 8.33 28.34
N SER A 334 16.09 8.53 28.06
CA SER A 334 17.15 8.57 29.07
C SER A 334 16.90 9.67 30.12
N GLU A 335 16.52 10.87 29.66
CA GLU A 335 16.31 12.05 30.49
C GLU A 335 15.04 11.93 31.36
N ASN A 336 14.00 11.25 30.88
CA ASN A 336 12.74 11.13 31.61
C ASN A 336 12.68 9.89 32.53
N TRP A 337 13.20 8.75 32.08
CA TRP A 337 13.00 7.46 32.76
C TRP A 337 14.25 6.59 32.87
N GLY A 338 15.35 6.95 32.21
CA GLY A 338 16.52 6.09 32.04
C GLY A 338 16.29 5.01 31.00
N GLU A 339 15.26 4.18 31.20
CA GLU A 339 14.80 3.15 30.25
C GLU A 339 13.27 3.11 30.16
N CYS A 340 12.74 2.59 29.06
CA CYS A 340 11.30 2.38 28.89
C CYS A 340 10.97 1.07 28.15
N LEU A 341 9.75 0.58 28.39
CA LEU A 341 9.09 -0.42 27.56
C LEU A 341 8.20 0.32 26.55
N SER A 342 8.57 0.33 25.28
CA SER A 342 7.77 0.95 24.23
C SER A 342 7.04 -0.08 23.37
N PHE A 343 5.73 0.08 23.26
CA PHE A 343 4.90 -0.67 22.31
C PHE A 343 4.92 0.02 20.95
N ILE A 344 5.21 -0.74 19.89
CA ILE A 344 5.39 -0.21 18.53
C ILE A 344 4.45 -0.88 17.51
N GLY A 345 4.10 -0.13 16.46
CA GLY A 345 3.19 -0.52 15.38
C GLY A 345 3.76 -1.48 14.33
N GLN A 346 4.75 -2.32 14.67
CA GLN A 346 5.40 -3.19 13.69
C GLN A 346 4.58 -4.44 13.37
N ARG A 347 4.47 -4.77 12.07
CA ARG A 347 3.81 -6.00 11.57
C ARG A 347 4.76 -6.83 10.73
N LYS A 348 4.61 -8.16 10.78
CA LYS A 348 5.42 -9.08 9.97
C LYS A 348 5.17 -8.92 8.46
N TYR A 349 3.96 -8.47 8.08
CA TYR A 349 3.52 -8.34 6.70
C TYR A 349 4.06 -7.10 5.97
N GLU A 350 4.90 -6.28 6.64
CA GLU A 350 5.50 -5.09 6.03
C GLU A 350 6.74 -5.40 5.19
N SER A 351 7.59 -6.33 5.63
CA SER A 351 8.79 -6.74 4.89
C SER A 351 9.37 -8.07 5.39
N VAL A 352 10.28 -8.66 4.59
CA VAL A 352 10.99 -9.90 4.97
C VAL A 352 11.74 -9.73 6.29
N LYS A 353 12.40 -8.58 6.49
CA LYS A 353 13.15 -8.28 7.73
C LYS A 353 12.21 -8.18 8.94
N ARG A 354 11.06 -7.53 8.78
CA ARG A 354 10.04 -7.40 9.85
C ARG A 354 9.38 -8.75 10.17
N MET A 355 9.27 -9.65 9.20
CA MET A 355 8.84 -11.04 9.44
C MET A 355 9.83 -11.84 10.29
N GLN A 356 11.13 -11.59 10.12
CA GLN A 356 12.19 -12.27 10.87
C GLN A 356 12.43 -11.68 12.26
N SER A 357 11.84 -10.51 12.56
CA SER A 357 12.05 -9.84 13.85
C SER A 357 11.40 -10.61 15.00
N ARG A 358 12.00 -10.48 16.19
CA ARG A 358 11.36 -10.91 17.44
C ARG A 358 10.15 -10.00 17.74
N ARG A 359 9.22 -10.48 18.57
CA ARG A 359 8.11 -9.65 19.10
C ARG A 359 8.55 -8.67 20.18
N VAL A 360 9.62 -9.00 20.90
CA VAL A 360 10.24 -8.18 21.94
C VAL A 360 11.74 -8.15 21.68
N TRP A 361 12.33 -6.96 21.62
CA TRP A 361 13.76 -6.76 21.33
C TRP A 361 14.24 -5.41 21.86
N ARG A 362 15.56 -5.27 22.01
CA ARG A 362 16.22 -3.97 22.20
C ARG A 362 16.98 -3.63 20.93
N ASN A 363 16.76 -2.44 20.41
CA ASN A 363 17.45 -1.92 19.23
C ASN A 363 18.82 -1.37 19.64
N GLY A 364 19.88 -1.75 18.93
CA GLY A 364 21.24 -1.27 19.21
C GLY A 364 21.39 0.25 19.11
N ASN A 365 20.57 0.92 18.29
CA ASN A 365 20.58 2.38 18.12
C ASN A 365 19.81 3.14 19.23
N VAL A 366 18.96 2.45 19.99
CA VAL A 366 18.20 3.01 21.12
C VAL A 366 18.20 2.00 22.28
N PRO A 367 19.36 1.75 22.92
CA PRO A 367 19.51 0.67 23.91
C PRO A 367 18.60 0.85 25.14
N GLN A 368 18.20 2.09 25.43
CA GLN A 368 17.30 2.46 26.51
C GLN A 368 15.84 2.03 26.28
N GLN A 369 15.50 1.60 25.07
CA GLN A 369 14.15 1.22 24.68
C GLN A 369 14.03 -0.29 24.48
N LEU A 370 13.29 -0.94 25.37
CA LEU A 370 12.75 -2.27 25.11
C LEU A 370 11.52 -2.13 24.23
N SER A 371 11.59 -2.63 22.99
CA SER A 371 10.48 -2.56 22.03
C SER A 371 9.66 -3.83 22.05
N ALA A 372 8.33 -3.68 22.02
CA ALA A 372 7.38 -4.78 21.89
C ALA A 372 6.37 -4.51 20.78
N ALA A 373 6.01 -5.53 19.99
CA ALA A 373 5.09 -5.42 18.85
C ALA A 373 3.77 -6.19 19.10
N PRO A 374 2.73 -5.54 19.66
CA PRO A 374 1.45 -6.19 19.98
C PRO A 374 0.70 -6.72 18.76
N ILE A 375 0.82 -6.02 17.63
CA ILE A 375 0.10 -6.31 16.39
C ILE A 375 0.98 -7.03 15.36
N GLN A 376 2.10 -7.65 15.76
CA GLN A 376 3.05 -8.25 14.81
C GLN A 376 2.41 -9.25 13.82
N GLN A 377 1.33 -9.90 14.24
CA GLN A 377 0.61 -10.92 13.46
C GLN A 377 -0.58 -10.37 12.65
N TRP A 378 -0.85 -9.06 12.71
CA TRP A 378 -1.97 -8.41 12.04
C TRP A 378 -1.63 -8.11 10.57
N THR A 379 -2.57 -8.33 9.66
CA THR A 379 -2.52 -7.81 8.29
C THR A 379 -3.01 -6.36 8.25
N ALA A 380 -2.80 -5.64 7.15
CA ALA A 380 -3.34 -4.31 6.95
C ALA A 380 -4.87 -4.29 7.10
N MET A 381 -5.56 -5.35 6.65
CA MET A 381 -6.99 -5.50 6.83
C MET A 381 -7.41 -5.67 8.29
N HIS A 382 -6.64 -6.37 9.14
CA HIS A 382 -6.92 -6.41 10.59
C HIS A 382 -6.86 -5.00 11.19
N VAL A 383 -5.81 -4.26 10.86
CA VAL A 383 -5.60 -2.89 11.37
C VAL A 383 -6.75 -1.98 10.97
N TRP A 384 -7.12 -1.97 9.69
CA TRP A 384 -8.17 -1.09 9.19
C TRP A 384 -9.55 -1.43 9.73
N LEU A 385 -9.96 -2.71 9.70
CA LEU A 385 -11.25 -3.11 10.25
C LEU A 385 -11.33 -2.84 11.75
N TYR A 386 -10.23 -3.01 12.48
CA TYR A 386 -10.16 -2.65 13.89
C TYR A 386 -10.32 -1.13 14.10
N ILE A 387 -9.59 -0.29 13.36
CA ILE A 387 -9.72 1.17 13.42
C ILE A 387 -11.16 1.62 13.12
N PHE A 388 -11.79 1.03 12.09
CA PHE A 388 -13.17 1.33 11.72
C PHE A 388 -14.15 0.91 12.85
N ARG A 389 -13.97 -0.28 13.44
CA ARG A 389 -14.76 -0.74 14.58
C ARG A 389 -14.66 0.19 15.79
N GLU A 390 -13.44 0.62 16.12
CA GLU A 390 -13.19 1.55 17.24
C GLU A 390 -13.57 3.00 16.92
N LYS A 391 -13.90 3.31 15.66
CA LYS A 391 -14.17 4.66 15.15
C LYS A 391 -13.05 5.64 15.52
N ALA A 392 -11.81 5.16 15.50
CA ALA A 392 -10.64 5.92 15.92
C ALA A 392 -10.23 6.93 14.85
N PRO A 393 -9.72 8.13 15.23
CA PRO A 393 -9.35 9.14 14.25
C PRO A 393 -8.00 8.75 13.61
N TYR A 394 -8.05 8.19 12.42
CA TYR A 394 -6.86 7.92 11.62
C TYR A 394 -6.46 9.15 10.81
N ASN A 395 -5.21 9.15 10.33
CA ASN A 395 -4.67 10.26 9.56
C ASN A 395 -5.33 10.33 8.16
N THR A 396 -5.84 11.50 7.81
CA THR A 396 -6.61 11.74 6.58
C THR A 396 -5.80 11.55 5.30
N LEU A 397 -4.47 11.53 5.37
CA LEU A 397 -3.60 11.22 4.23
C LEU A 397 -3.85 9.84 3.62
N TYR A 398 -4.38 8.89 4.40
CA TYR A 398 -4.83 7.60 3.84
C TYR A 398 -5.98 7.76 2.85
N GLU A 399 -6.84 8.76 3.06
CA GLU A 399 -7.91 9.09 2.12
C GLU A 399 -7.39 9.79 0.87
N ARG A 400 -6.20 10.40 0.96
CA ARG A 400 -5.51 11.11 -0.13
C ARG A 400 -4.53 10.23 -0.92
N GLY A 401 -4.74 8.91 -0.90
CA GLY A 401 -3.99 7.94 -1.72
C GLY A 401 -2.61 7.52 -1.19
N LEU A 402 -2.21 7.98 0.01
CA LEU A 402 -0.99 7.48 0.69
C LEU A 402 -1.30 6.17 1.42
N ASP A 403 -0.56 5.11 1.13
CA ASP A 403 -0.71 3.78 1.78
C ASP A 403 0.18 3.61 3.02
N ARG A 404 1.22 4.43 3.13
CA ARG A 404 2.17 4.51 4.23
C ARG A 404 2.45 5.98 4.54
N ILE A 405 2.38 6.32 5.83
CA ILE A 405 2.63 7.67 6.32
C ILE A 405 4.00 7.71 6.99
N GLY A 406 4.76 8.73 6.63
CA GLY A 406 6.04 9.08 7.20
C GLY A 406 6.44 10.45 6.66
N CYS A 407 7.73 10.72 6.67
CA CYS A 407 8.23 12.01 6.22
C CYS A 407 8.00 12.20 4.70
N PHE A 408 7.63 13.40 4.25
CA PHE A 408 7.17 13.65 2.87
C PHE A 408 8.25 13.38 1.79
N MET A 409 9.53 13.56 2.14
CA MET A 409 10.67 13.32 1.24
C MET A 409 11.34 11.93 1.39
N CYS A 410 10.66 10.95 2.01
CA CYS A 410 11.31 9.68 2.37
C CYS A 410 11.89 8.96 1.13
N PRO A 411 13.20 8.63 1.10
CA PRO A 411 13.80 7.96 -0.06
C PRO A 411 13.27 6.55 -0.29
N SER A 412 12.67 5.93 0.74
CA SER A 412 12.02 4.62 0.65
C SER A 412 10.60 4.68 0.08
N SER A 413 10.11 5.85 -0.31
CA SER A 413 8.83 6.00 -1.00
C SER A 413 8.96 5.76 -2.49
N ASP A 414 7.91 5.19 -3.08
CA ASP A 414 7.78 5.00 -4.52
C ASP A 414 7.73 6.38 -5.24
N LEU A 415 8.18 6.44 -6.50
CA LEU A 415 8.02 7.65 -7.34
C LEU A 415 6.55 7.99 -7.54
N ALA A 416 5.70 6.97 -7.62
CA ALA A 416 4.25 7.14 -7.59
C ALA A 416 3.78 7.95 -6.37
N THR A 417 4.38 7.75 -5.19
CA THR A 417 4.04 8.51 -3.98
C THR A 417 4.46 9.97 -4.10
N PHE A 418 5.63 10.25 -4.69
CA PHE A 418 6.04 11.64 -4.96
C PHE A 418 5.09 12.34 -5.94
N ALA A 419 4.58 11.64 -6.96
CA ALA A 419 3.57 12.22 -7.85
C ALA A 419 2.26 12.56 -7.11
N ILE A 420 1.84 11.74 -6.14
CA ILE A 420 0.66 12.04 -5.30
C ILE A 420 0.90 13.26 -4.42
N ILE A 421 2.09 13.36 -3.82
CA ILE A 421 2.45 14.49 -2.96
C ILE A 421 2.54 15.77 -3.81
N GLU A 422 3.04 15.70 -5.04
CA GLU A 422 3.11 16.85 -5.96
C GLU A 422 1.73 17.41 -6.31
N GLU A 423 0.72 16.54 -6.43
CA GLU A 423 -0.67 16.95 -6.65
C GLU A 423 -1.32 17.55 -5.39
N SER A 424 -0.95 17.06 -4.19
CA SER A 424 -1.66 17.38 -2.94
C SER A 424 -0.97 18.40 -2.02
N HIS A 425 0.36 18.45 -2.05
CA HIS A 425 1.23 19.29 -1.21
C HIS A 425 2.44 19.79 -2.02
N PRO A 426 2.21 20.54 -3.11
CA PRO A 426 3.27 21.02 -3.99
C PRO A 426 4.36 21.81 -3.23
N GLU A 427 3.98 22.57 -2.20
CA GLU A 427 4.88 23.37 -1.38
C GLU A 427 5.93 22.55 -0.62
N LEU A 428 5.56 21.36 -0.12
CA LEU A 428 6.50 20.48 0.58
C LEU A 428 7.55 19.93 -0.38
N LEU A 429 7.14 19.59 -1.61
CA LEU A 429 8.07 19.10 -2.63
C LEU A 429 8.89 20.21 -3.26
N GLU A 430 8.39 21.44 -3.34
CA GLU A 430 9.16 22.59 -3.81
C GLU A 430 10.39 22.81 -2.93
N ILE A 431 10.19 22.86 -1.61
CA ILE A 431 11.30 22.96 -0.63
C ILE A 431 12.32 21.84 -0.83
N TRP A 432 11.85 20.61 -1.04
CA TRP A 432 12.74 19.47 -1.26
C TRP A 432 13.50 19.56 -2.58
N ARG A 433 12.82 19.92 -3.67
CA ARG A 433 13.41 20.07 -5.00
C ARG A 433 14.46 21.16 -5.03
N GLU A 434 14.22 22.31 -4.39
CA GLU A 434 15.21 23.38 -4.28
C GLU A 434 16.52 22.89 -3.63
N ARG A 435 16.42 22.13 -2.54
CA ARG A 435 17.58 21.58 -1.82
C ARG A 435 18.31 20.53 -2.66
N LEU A 436 17.57 19.68 -3.37
CA LEU A 436 18.16 18.71 -4.30
C LEU A 436 18.87 19.40 -5.47
N THR A 437 18.29 20.46 -6.05
CA THR A 437 18.89 21.22 -7.15
C THR A 437 20.21 21.85 -6.70
N GLY A 438 20.23 22.52 -5.54
CA GLY A 438 21.47 23.08 -5.00
C GLY A 438 22.55 22.02 -4.78
N TRP A 439 22.17 20.81 -4.33
CA TRP A 439 23.11 19.69 -4.21
C TRP A 439 23.58 19.17 -5.57
N GLN A 440 22.67 19.01 -6.53
CA GLN A 440 22.93 18.55 -7.90
C GLN A 440 23.97 19.44 -8.59
N GLU A 441 23.78 20.76 -8.53
CA GLU A 441 24.69 21.75 -9.10
C GLU A 441 26.06 21.71 -8.41
N LYS A 442 26.08 21.69 -7.07
CA LYS A 442 27.32 21.64 -6.28
C LYS A 442 28.18 20.41 -6.58
N GLN A 443 27.54 19.27 -6.86
CA GLN A 443 28.22 18.00 -7.13
C GLN A 443 28.43 17.71 -8.62
N GLY A 444 27.94 18.57 -9.53
CA GLY A 444 28.04 18.35 -10.98
C GLY A 444 27.30 17.10 -11.47
N LEU A 445 26.15 16.80 -10.87
CA LEU A 445 25.37 15.59 -11.18
C LEU A 445 24.55 15.73 -12.48
N PRO A 446 24.20 14.63 -13.16
CA PRO A 446 23.41 14.65 -14.40
C PRO A 446 22.09 15.43 -14.25
N GLY A 447 21.65 16.13 -15.30
CA GLY A 447 20.44 16.98 -15.25
C GLY A 447 19.15 16.22 -14.90
N ASP A 448 19.06 14.95 -15.27
CA ASP A 448 17.95 14.03 -15.01
C ASP A 448 18.01 13.35 -13.63
N TRP A 449 19.00 13.67 -12.79
CA TRP A 449 19.26 13.00 -11.50
C TRP A 449 18.08 13.08 -10.52
N ILE A 450 17.40 14.24 -10.46
CA ILE A 450 16.23 14.45 -9.60
C ILE A 450 15.01 13.73 -10.16
N GLU A 451 14.72 13.92 -11.45
CA GLU A 451 13.53 13.41 -12.13
C GLU A 451 13.48 11.88 -12.13
N ARG A 452 14.64 11.24 -12.35
CA ARG A 452 14.78 9.77 -12.29
C ARG A 452 14.86 9.24 -10.86
N GLY A 453 14.81 10.10 -9.86
CA GLY A 453 14.89 9.73 -8.45
C GLY A 453 16.20 9.05 -8.06
N LEU A 454 17.30 9.38 -8.76
CA LEU A 454 18.62 8.77 -8.53
C LEU A 454 19.20 9.18 -7.16
N TRP A 455 18.78 10.32 -6.61
CA TRP A 455 19.13 10.76 -5.25
C TRP A 455 18.74 9.76 -4.16
N ARG A 456 17.79 8.85 -4.43
CA ARG A 456 17.32 7.84 -3.47
C ARG A 456 18.27 6.64 -3.32
N LYS A 457 19.36 6.56 -4.09
CA LYS A 457 20.36 5.49 -4.00
C LYS A 457 21.75 6.07 -4.19
N ARG A 458 22.69 5.78 -3.27
CA ARG A 458 24.09 6.20 -3.42
C ARG A 458 24.90 5.23 -4.27
N GLY A 459 24.51 3.95 -4.30
CA GLY A 459 25.22 2.90 -5.03
C GLY A 459 26.38 2.28 -4.23
N ASP A 460 26.61 2.76 -3.01
CA ASP A 460 27.52 2.14 -2.04
C ASP A 460 26.76 0.98 -1.39
N ALA A 461 26.96 -0.22 -1.92
CA ALA A 461 26.28 -1.43 -1.48
C ALA A 461 26.83 -1.95 -0.14
N ASP A 462 26.71 -1.15 0.92
CA ASP A 462 26.89 -1.62 2.30
C ASP A 462 25.52 -1.67 2.98
N GLU A 463 25.01 -2.90 3.05
CA GLU A 463 23.92 -3.45 3.87
C GLU A 463 22.84 -2.49 4.42
N GLU A 464 21.58 -2.76 4.07
CA GLU A 464 20.39 -2.16 4.69
C GLU A 464 20.33 -2.39 6.23
N GLU A 465 21.06 -1.57 6.99
CA GLU A 465 20.78 -1.34 8.40
C GLU A 465 19.44 -0.60 8.52
N ASP A 466 18.34 -1.35 8.55
CA ASP A 466 17.10 -0.87 9.19
C ASP A 466 17.47 -0.39 10.60
N SER A 467 17.42 0.92 10.76
CA SER A 467 17.81 1.63 11.96
C SER A 467 17.00 1.18 13.19
N TYR A 468 15.87 0.51 13.00
CA TYR A 468 14.95 0.09 14.06
C TYR A 468 15.22 -1.32 14.64
N ASN A 469 16.18 -2.08 14.11
CA ASN A 469 16.50 -3.43 14.58
C ASN A 469 17.85 -3.49 15.30
#